data_AF-A0A9D1Z8A6-F1
#
_entry.id   AF-A0A9D1Z8A6-F1
#
_cell.length_a   1.000
_cell.length_b   1.000
_cell.length_c   1.000
_cell.angle_alpha   90.00
_cell.angle_beta   90.00
_cell.angle_gamma   90.00
#
_symmetry.space_group_name_H-M   'P 1'
#
loop_
_entity.id
_entity.type
_entity.pdbx_description
1 polymer ?
#
loop_
_entity_poly.entity_id
_entity_poly.type
_entity_poly.pdbx_seq_one_letter_code
_entity_poly.pdbx_strand_id
1 'polypeptide(L)'
;MEWWVILIIAVAAVVIIALAVFLAVRSRKGGSGKVKIVDGERYTDGKSAYTADGNVSISHEEGDIVLAVGVPQRAVKGGRLMPGKYTVLSSAEGVKEFNLRVGGYVRSFRHGDDIVLADGEEICAVSHTVILR
;
A
#
# COMPACT_ATOMS: atom_id res chain seq x y z
N MET A 1 -49.08 3.09 28.94
CA MET A 1 -47.77 3.68 28.62
C MET A 1 -48.01 5.14 28.30
N GLU A 2 -47.46 6.04 29.11
CA GLU A 2 -47.65 7.47 28.89
C GLU A 2 -46.94 7.91 27.60
N TRP A 3 -47.53 8.84 26.84
CA TRP A 3 -47.07 9.20 25.49
C TRP A 3 -45.60 9.68 25.45
N TRP A 4 -45.13 10.29 26.54
CA TRP A 4 -43.73 10.69 26.68
C TRP A 4 -42.77 9.48 26.73
N VAL A 5 -43.19 8.32 27.22
CA VAL A 5 -42.40 7.08 27.20
C VAL A 5 -42.19 6.59 25.77
N ILE A 6 -43.21 6.72 24.90
CA ILE A 6 -43.13 6.32 23.49
C ILE A 6 -42.16 7.23 22.73
N LEU A 7 -42.17 8.53 23.03
CA LEU A 7 -41.22 9.50 22.45
C LEU A 7 -39.77 9.19 22.85
N ILE A 8 -39.51 8.86 24.11
CA ILE A 8 -38.17 8.53 24.59
C ILE A 8 -37.65 7.26 23.89
N ILE A 9 -38.50 6.23 23.74
CA ILE A 9 -38.12 4.99 23.05
C ILE A 9 -37.82 5.24 21.57
N ALA A 10 -38.63 6.06 20.89
CA ALA A 10 -38.42 6.39 19.48
C ALA A 10 -37.09 7.15 19.26
N VAL A 11 -36.77 8.11 20.13
CA VAL A 11 -35.51 8.86 20.06
C VAL A 11 -34.32 7.94 20.36
N ALA A 12 -34.43 7.08 21.37
CA ALA A 12 -33.38 6.11 21.70
C ALA A 12 -33.10 5.14 20.52
N ALA A 13 -34.15 4.67 19.84
CA ALA A 13 -34.00 3.80 18.67
C ALA A 13 -33.24 4.49 17.52
N VAL A 14 -33.54 5.76 17.24
CA VAL A 14 -32.84 6.53 16.20
C VAL A 14 -31.37 6.73 16.54
N VAL A 15 -31.04 7.01 17.81
CA VAL A 15 -29.66 7.17 18.26
C VAL A 15 -28.88 5.86 18.14
N ILE A 16 -29.49 4.72 18.48
CA ILE A 16 -28.85 3.39 18.35
C ILE A 16 -28.58 3.06 16.88
N ILE A 17 -29.53 3.33 15.98
CA ILE A 17 -29.36 3.09 14.55
C ILE A 17 -28.26 4.00 13.98
N ALA A 18 -28.25 5.28 14.34
CA ALA A 18 -27.21 6.22 13.92
C ALA A 18 -25.81 5.78 14.41
N LEU A 19 -25.71 5.30 15.65
CA LEU A 19 -24.47 4.78 16.22
C LEU A 19 -23.99 3.52 15.49
N ALA A 20 -24.90 2.59 15.18
CA ALA A 20 -24.58 1.37 14.46
C ALA A 20 -24.08 1.65 13.04
N VAL A 21 -24.73 2.58 12.31
CA VAL A 21 -24.30 3.02 10.98
C VAL A 21 -22.94 3.73 11.07
N PHE A 22 -22.74 4.61 12.05
CA PHE A 22 -21.47 5.31 12.25
C PHE A 22 -20.31 4.34 12.53
N LEU A 23 -20.53 3.33 13.37
CA LEU A 23 -19.54 2.28 13.65
C LEU A 23 -19.26 1.40 12.44
N ALA A 24 -20.29 1.01 11.67
CA ALA A 24 -20.13 0.21 10.46
C ALA A 24 -19.40 0.96 9.33
N VAL A 25 -19.64 2.26 9.18
CA VAL A 25 -18.90 3.10 8.24
C VAL A 25 -17.44 3.28 8.69
N ARG A 26 -17.21 3.42 10.00
CA ARG A 26 -15.85 3.52 10.56
C ARG A 26 -15.07 2.22 10.45
N SER A 27 -15.72 1.06 10.59
CA SER A 27 -15.06 -0.26 10.48
C SER A 27 -14.72 -0.65 9.03
N ARG A 28 -15.25 0.06 8.02
CA ARG A 28 -14.87 -0.13 6.61
C ARG A 28 -13.56 0.55 6.23
N LYS A 29 -12.90 1.28 7.14
CA LYS A 29 -11.61 1.95 6.90
C LYS A 29 -10.41 1.25 7.54
N GLY A 30 -10.48 -0.06 7.78
CA GLY A 30 -9.37 -0.81 8.38
C GLY A 30 -9.52 -2.33 8.23
N GLY A 31 -9.32 -2.84 7.02
CA GLY A 31 -9.17 -4.28 6.78
C GLY A 31 -7.74 -4.73 7.05
N SER A 32 -7.31 -4.71 8.32
CA SER A 32 -6.12 -5.45 8.78
C SER A 32 -6.54 -6.87 9.15
N GLY A 33 -5.75 -7.84 8.70
CA GLY A 33 -6.05 -9.27 8.76
C GLY A 33 -6.35 -9.80 10.17
N LYS A 34 -7.25 -10.78 10.23
CA LYS A 34 -7.62 -11.50 11.46
C LYS A 34 -6.44 -12.35 11.94
N VAL A 35 -5.96 -12.08 13.16
CA VAL A 35 -4.93 -12.87 13.85
C VAL A 35 -5.60 -13.96 14.68
N LYS A 36 -5.12 -15.21 14.54
CA LYS A 36 -5.44 -16.34 15.43
C LYS A 36 -4.13 -16.80 16.08
N ILE A 37 -4.08 -16.74 17.40
CA ILE A 37 -2.90 -17.04 18.22
C ILE A 37 -2.85 -18.55 18.49
N VAL A 38 -1.72 -19.19 18.22
CA VAL A 38 -1.39 -20.53 18.73
C VAL A 38 0.11 -20.59 19.12
N ASP A 39 0.34 -20.93 20.39
CA ASP A 39 1.54 -21.49 21.03
C ASP A 39 2.93 -20.82 20.85
N GLY A 40 3.24 -19.87 21.74
CA GLY A 40 4.52 -19.82 22.46
C GLY A 40 5.81 -19.41 21.72
N GLU A 41 5.85 -19.38 20.39
CA GLU A 41 7.05 -19.06 19.62
C GLU A 41 6.93 -17.73 18.85
N ARG A 42 7.95 -16.87 18.97
CA ARG A 42 8.03 -15.58 18.24
C ARG A 42 8.44 -15.84 16.79
N TYR A 43 7.46 -16.07 15.92
CA TYR A 43 7.63 -15.90 14.48
C TYR A 43 7.13 -14.51 14.05
N THR A 44 7.95 -13.80 13.28
CA THR A 44 7.45 -12.67 12.47
C THR A 44 6.46 -13.23 11.46
N ASP A 45 5.23 -12.78 11.58
CA ASP A 45 4.03 -13.35 10.99
C ASP A 45 4.13 -13.52 9.47
N GLY A 46 4.04 -14.76 9.00
CA GLY A 46 3.09 -15.14 7.94
C GLY A 46 3.15 -14.44 6.58
N LYS A 47 4.23 -13.78 6.18
CA LYS A 47 4.49 -13.47 4.77
C LYS A 47 5.57 -14.43 4.29
N SER A 48 5.16 -15.48 3.59
CA SER A 48 6.09 -16.14 2.67
C SER A 48 6.79 -15.03 1.89
N ALA A 49 8.10 -15.17 1.67
CA ALA A 49 8.87 -14.25 0.82
C ALA A 49 8.21 -14.04 -0.56
N TYR A 50 7.21 -14.86 -0.90
CA TYR A 50 6.42 -14.86 -2.10
C TYR A 50 4.91 -14.79 -1.81
N THR A 51 4.16 -13.96 -2.54
CA THR A 51 2.70 -13.99 -2.71
C THR A 51 2.24 -15.37 -3.22
N ALA A 52 0.95 -15.68 -3.13
CA ALA A 52 0.38 -16.95 -3.62
C ALA A 52 0.71 -17.24 -5.11
N ASP A 53 1.04 -16.20 -5.87
CA ASP A 53 1.44 -16.25 -7.28
C ASP A 53 2.96 -16.41 -7.51
N GLY A 54 3.77 -16.60 -6.45
CA GLY A 54 5.23 -16.76 -6.54
C GLY A 54 6.04 -15.45 -6.67
N ASN A 55 5.40 -14.28 -6.60
CA ASN A 55 6.06 -12.97 -6.64
C ASN A 55 6.50 -12.51 -5.25
N VAL A 56 7.59 -11.75 -5.12
CA VAL A 56 8.06 -11.29 -3.79
C VAL A 56 6.95 -10.56 -3.02
N SER A 57 6.74 -10.92 -1.75
CA SER A 57 5.74 -10.27 -0.89
C SER A 57 6.28 -8.92 -0.39
N ILE A 58 5.82 -7.82 -0.97
CA ILE A 58 6.33 -6.48 -0.69
C ILE A 58 5.35 -5.71 0.21
N SER A 59 5.88 -5.07 1.25
CA SER A 59 5.12 -4.14 2.09
C SER A 59 5.04 -2.78 1.39
N HIS A 60 3.82 -2.30 1.13
CA HIS A 60 3.56 -1.04 0.43
C HIS A 60 2.51 -0.22 1.18
N GLU A 61 2.61 1.10 1.09
CA GLU A 61 1.58 2.05 1.52
C GLU A 61 0.64 2.40 0.35
N GLU A 62 -0.53 2.94 0.68
CA GLU A 62 -1.50 3.40 -0.31
C GLU A 62 -0.91 4.60 -1.08
N GLY A 63 -0.68 4.43 -2.39
CA GLY A 63 -0.02 5.42 -3.25
C GLY A 63 1.36 5.02 -3.74
N ASP A 64 1.99 4.00 -3.15
CA ASP A 64 3.26 3.46 -3.63
C ASP A 64 3.12 2.80 -5.00
N ILE A 65 4.11 2.99 -5.86
CA ILE A 65 4.16 2.37 -7.19
C ILE A 65 5.21 1.27 -7.21
N VAL A 66 4.75 0.04 -7.46
CA VAL A 66 5.62 -1.13 -7.60
C VAL A 66 6.14 -1.25 -9.03
N LEU A 67 7.45 -1.16 -9.18
CA LEU A 67 8.17 -1.40 -10.42
C LEU A 67 8.69 -2.85 -10.44
N ALA A 68 7.95 -3.73 -11.11
CA ALA A 68 8.41 -5.09 -11.38
C ALA A 68 9.64 -5.10 -12.29
N VAL A 69 10.53 -6.07 -12.10
CA VAL A 69 11.75 -6.21 -12.88
C VAL A 69 11.43 -6.40 -14.36
N GLY A 70 12.07 -5.63 -15.23
CA GLY A 70 11.93 -5.73 -16.68
C GLY A 70 10.62 -5.19 -17.25
N VAL A 71 9.72 -4.65 -16.40
CA VAL A 71 8.46 -4.06 -16.85
C VAL A 71 8.58 -2.54 -16.86
N PRO A 72 8.81 -1.91 -18.04
CA PRO A 72 8.90 -0.47 -18.12
C PRO A 72 7.56 0.20 -17.83
N GLN A 73 7.61 1.29 -17.07
CA GLN A 73 6.48 2.18 -16.82
C GLN A 73 6.79 3.58 -17.28
N ARG A 74 5.78 4.25 -17.84
CA ARG A 74 5.91 5.61 -18.35
C ARG A 74 5.23 6.58 -17.41
N ALA A 75 5.95 7.63 -17.02
CA ALA A 75 5.40 8.73 -16.25
C ALA A 75 4.51 9.59 -17.16
N VAL A 76 3.20 9.62 -16.89
CA VAL A 76 2.22 10.37 -17.68
C VAL A 76 1.23 11.03 -16.74
N LYS A 77 0.89 12.30 -16.99
CA LYS A 77 -0.13 13.00 -16.19
C LYS A 77 -1.46 12.24 -16.20
N GLY A 78 -2.03 12.01 -15.02
CA GLY A 78 -3.27 11.24 -14.86
C GLY A 78 -3.12 9.72 -15.07
N GLY A 79 -1.91 9.24 -15.34
CA GLY A 79 -1.59 7.82 -15.42
C GLY A 79 -1.30 7.20 -14.05
N ARG A 80 -0.99 5.90 -14.06
CA ARG A 80 -0.59 5.15 -12.85
C ARG A 80 0.68 5.73 -12.21
N LEU A 81 1.64 6.11 -13.04
CA LEU A 81 2.86 6.80 -12.64
C LEU A 81 2.77 8.23 -13.14
N MET A 82 2.70 9.20 -12.22
CA MET A 82 2.66 10.60 -12.58
C MET A 82 4.08 11.19 -12.65
N PRO A 83 4.32 12.25 -13.44
CA PRO A 83 5.57 12.98 -13.40
C PRO A 83 5.76 13.64 -12.03
N GLY A 84 6.97 13.62 -11.49
CA GLY A 84 7.22 14.14 -10.14
C GLY A 84 8.48 13.59 -9.50
N LYS A 85 8.68 13.97 -8.24
CA LYS A 85 9.76 13.48 -7.39
C LYS A 85 9.27 12.25 -6.62
N TYR A 86 10.08 11.21 -6.59
CA TYR A 86 9.85 9.98 -5.86
C TYR A 86 11.09 9.58 -5.08
N THR A 87 10.90 8.89 -3.97
CA THR A 87 11.94 8.14 -3.27
C THR A 87 11.94 6.70 -3.76
N VAL A 88 13.10 6.18 -4.13
CA VAL A 88 13.27 4.81 -4.60
C VAL A 88 13.62 3.88 -3.45
N LEU A 89 12.79 2.85 -3.24
CA LEU A 89 12.99 1.88 -2.17
C LEU A 89 13.19 0.49 -2.77
N SER A 90 14.27 -0.18 -2.36
CA SER A 90 14.42 -1.62 -2.63
C SER A 90 13.29 -2.38 -1.95
N SER A 91 12.64 -3.28 -2.69
CA SER A 91 11.68 -4.22 -2.11
C SER A 91 12.33 -5.48 -1.52
N ALA A 92 13.63 -5.69 -1.78
CA ALA A 92 14.39 -6.84 -1.32
C ALA A 92 15.11 -6.52 0.00
N GLU A 93 14.96 -7.41 0.99
CA GLU A 93 15.58 -7.27 2.30
C GLU A 93 17.12 -7.29 2.20
N GLY A 94 17.78 -6.39 2.91
CA GLY A 94 19.25 -6.29 2.93
C GLY A 94 19.90 -5.69 1.67
N VAL A 95 19.12 -5.42 0.61
CA VAL A 95 19.64 -4.81 -0.63
C VAL A 95 19.68 -3.29 -0.50
N LYS A 96 20.90 -2.74 -0.45
CA LYS A 96 21.14 -1.30 -0.30
C LYS A 96 21.30 -0.55 -1.62
N GLU A 97 21.67 -1.25 -2.69
CA GLU A 97 21.97 -0.67 -4.00
C GLU A 97 21.33 -1.52 -5.10
N PHE A 98 20.73 -0.87 -6.10
CA PHE A 98 20.01 -1.51 -7.20
C PHE A 98 20.02 -0.63 -8.45
N ASN A 99 19.77 -1.26 -9.60
CA ASN A 99 19.81 -0.57 -10.89
C ASN A 99 18.41 -0.26 -11.41
N LEU A 100 18.22 0.98 -11.84
CA LEU A 100 17.03 1.45 -12.55
C LEU A 100 17.43 1.92 -13.95
N ARG A 101 16.62 1.58 -14.94
CA ARG A 101 16.70 2.18 -16.28
C ARG A 101 15.75 3.36 -16.32
N VAL A 102 16.27 4.56 -16.54
CA VAL A 102 15.51 5.81 -16.56
C VAL A 102 15.88 6.56 -17.83
N GLY A 103 14.89 6.92 -18.64
CA GLY A 103 15.12 7.64 -19.90
C GLY A 103 16.04 6.89 -20.87
N GLY A 104 16.05 5.56 -20.83
CA GLY A 104 16.90 4.71 -21.67
C GLY A 104 18.30 4.39 -21.11
N TYR A 105 18.70 5.01 -20.00
CA TYR A 105 20.01 4.78 -19.36
C TYR A 105 19.88 3.97 -18.08
N VAL A 106 20.78 3.02 -17.84
CA VAL A 106 20.85 2.30 -16.57
C VAL A 106 21.71 3.09 -15.60
N ARG A 107 21.18 3.36 -14.41
CA ARG A 107 21.87 4.05 -13.31
C ARG A 107 21.69 3.26 -12.02
N SER A 108 22.70 3.33 -11.17
CA SER A 108 22.66 2.74 -9.82
C SER A 108 22.03 3.73 -8.84
N PHE A 109 21.19 3.21 -7.96
CA PHE A 109 20.50 3.94 -6.91
C PHE A 109 20.63 3.19 -5.59
N ARG A 110 20.62 3.93 -4.49
CA ARG A 110 20.55 3.37 -3.14
C ARG A 110 19.13 3.42 -2.61
N HIS A 111 18.83 2.52 -1.68
CA HIS A 111 17.55 2.54 -0.97
C HIS A 111 17.39 3.87 -0.23
N GLY A 112 16.29 4.58 -0.52
CA GLY A 112 16.00 5.90 0.04
C GLY A 112 16.52 7.07 -0.80
N ASP A 113 17.15 6.83 -1.95
CA ASP A 113 17.53 7.91 -2.88
C ASP A 113 16.29 8.54 -3.51
N ASP A 114 16.44 9.79 -3.95
CA ASP A 114 15.38 10.50 -4.68
C ASP A 114 15.63 10.47 -6.18
N ILE A 115 14.54 10.38 -6.93
CA ILE A 115 14.50 10.48 -8.39
C ILE A 115 13.41 11.47 -8.83
N VAL A 116 13.64 12.18 -9.92
CA VAL A 116 12.64 13.04 -10.55
C VAL A 116 12.34 12.48 -11.93
N LEU A 117 11.06 12.27 -12.23
CA LEU A 117 10.56 11.78 -13.50
C LEU A 117 9.83 12.89 -14.25
N ALA A 118 10.26 13.16 -15.48
CA ALA A 118 9.61 14.08 -16.39
C ALA A 118 8.38 13.43 -17.07
N ASP A 119 7.51 14.26 -17.64
CA ASP A 119 6.36 13.78 -18.41
C ASP A 119 6.81 13.05 -19.67
N GLY A 120 6.28 11.86 -19.89
CA GLY A 120 6.66 10.94 -20.95
C GLY A 120 7.92 10.11 -20.68
N GLU A 121 8.60 10.31 -19.55
CA GLU A 121 9.82 9.58 -19.19
C GLU A 121 9.52 8.13 -18.79
N GLU A 122 10.40 7.22 -19.20
CA GLU A 122 10.25 5.79 -18.93
C GLU A 122 11.21 5.36 -17.82
N ILE A 123 10.70 4.58 -16.87
CA ILE A 123 11.44 3.98 -15.78
C ILE A 123 11.20 2.46 -15.73
N CYS A 124 12.25 1.70 -15.48
CA CYS A 124 12.18 0.24 -15.37
C CYS A 124 13.15 -0.27 -14.31
N ALA A 125 12.69 -1.19 -13.47
CA ALA A 125 13.55 -1.89 -12.53
C ALA A 125 14.39 -2.95 -13.26
N VAL A 126 15.70 -2.97 -13.04
CA VAL A 126 16.62 -3.87 -13.77
C VAL A 126 17.03 -5.08 -12.93
N SER A 127 17.44 -4.87 -11.69
CA SER A 127 18.00 -5.94 -10.85
C SER A 127 16.98 -6.57 -9.89
N HIS A 128 16.18 -5.75 -9.22
CA HIS A 128 15.20 -6.18 -8.22
C HIS A 128 13.95 -5.32 -8.32
N THR A 129 12.83 -5.80 -7.78
CA THR A 129 11.62 -4.99 -7.69
C THR A 129 11.88 -3.75 -6.82
N VAL A 130 11.40 -2.60 -7.29
CA VAL A 130 11.60 -1.31 -6.63
C VAL A 130 10.25 -0.67 -6.37
N ILE A 131 10.16 0.07 -5.27
CA ILE A 131 8.99 0.85 -4.88
C ILE A 131 9.32 2.32 -5.14
N LEU A 132 8.41 3.04 -5.78
CA LEU A 132 8.44 4.50 -5.85
C LEU A 132 7.44 5.06 -4.84
N ARG A 133 7.88 6.02 -4.04
CA ARG A 133 7.08 6.72 -3.03
C ARG A 133 7.13 8.22 -3.21
#